data_AF-A0A1U7JEX1-F1
#
_entry.id   AF-A0A1U7JEX1-F1
#
_cell.length_a   1.000
_cell.length_b   1.000
_cell.length_c   1.000
_cell.angle_alpha   90.00
_cell.angle_beta   90.00
_cell.angle_gamma   90.00
#
_symmetry.space_group_name_H-M   'P 1'
#
loop_
_entity.id
_entity.type
_entity.pdbx_description
1 polymer ?
#
loop_
_entity_poly.entity_id
_entity_poly.type
_entity_poly.pdbx_seq_one_letter_code
_entity_poly.pdbx_strand_id
1 'polypeptide(L)'
;MIKWITLIGVGVILTCMLVSREHWLSENTFLNEFVSHELIALMAVVLTVTLASVANLHLALNRMVRERFNGNHNIQNAADKVKKEIRDNAWYIFWGFSITIVLLFVKGLNEDCSTTIAIVNASALWILALYILCMYDVYQVVFGVVELDKIGTNDNAEDFSSDSAQP
;
A
#
# COMPACT_ATOMS: atom_id res chain seq x y z
N MET A 1 4.16 7.11 10.97
CA MET A 1 5.04 8.28 10.75
C MET A 1 6.21 7.97 9.82
N ILE A 2 6.93 6.86 10.01
CA ILE A 2 8.03 6.42 9.13
C ILE A 2 7.66 6.40 7.63
N LYS A 3 6.47 5.90 7.27
CA LYS A 3 6.01 5.89 5.87
C LYS A 3 6.01 7.27 5.20
N TRP A 4 5.49 8.28 5.89
CA TRP A 4 5.42 9.64 5.37
C TRP A 4 6.80 10.29 5.27
N ILE A 5 7.69 10.01 6.23
CA ILE A 5 9.07 10.51 6.20
C ILE A 5 9.82 9.92 5.01
N THR A 6 9.71 8.62 4.76
CA THR A 6 10.34 7.96 3.60
C THR A 6 9.80 8.52 2.29
N LEU A 7 8.47 8.70 2.19
CA LEU A 7 7.84 9.25 0.98
C LEU A 7 8.28 10.70 0.70
N ILE A 8 8.35 11.54 1.73
CA ILE A 8 8.83 12.92 1.62
C ILE A 8 10.31 12.92 1.23
N GLY A 9 11.13 12.07 1.85
CA GLY A 9 12.56 11.94 1.51
C GLY A 9 12.79 11.58 0.05
N VAL A 10 12.05 10.58 -0.47
CA VAL A 10 12.09 10.21 -1.89
C VAL A 10 11.64 11.38 -2.77
N GLY A 11 10.56 12.07 -2.41
CA GLY A 11 10.08 13.25 -3.12
C GLY A 11 11.14 14.36 -3.21
N VAL A 12 11.78 14.70 -2.08
CA VAL A 12 12.85 15.71 -2.02
C VAL A 12 14.03 15.31 -2.90
N ILE A 13 14.46 14.06 -2.86
CA ILE A 13 15.55 13.57 -3.72
C ILE A 13 15.19 13.71 -5.20
N LEU A 14 13.98 13.31 -5.58
CA LEU A 14 13.51 13.43 -6.96
C LEU A 14 13.39 14.89 -7.42
N THR A 15 12.89 15.78 -6.56
CA THR A 15 12.83 17.22 -6.86
C THR A 15 14.24 17.82 -6.97
N CYS A 16 15.17 17.46 -6.09
CA CYS A 16 16.56 17.88 -6.18
C CYS A 16 17.22 17.39 -7.47
N MET A 17 16.96 16.15 -7.89
CA MET A 17 17.43 15.61 -9.17
C MET A 17 16.82 16.36 -10.36
N LEU A 18 15.53 16.67 -10.31
CA LEU A 18 14.83 17.44 -11.34
C LEU A 18 15.44 18.85 -11.50
N VAL A 19 15.72 19.55 -10.41
CA VAL A 19 16.29 20.92 -10.43
C VAL A 19 17.78 20.91 -10.80
N SER A 20 18.54 19.91 -10.36
CA SER A 20 20.00 19.88 -10.56
C SER A 20 20.41 19.30 -11.91
N ARG A 21 19.68 18.30 -12.43
CA ARG A 21 19.95 17.61 -13.70
C ARG A 21 18.69 16.96 -14.27
N GLU A 22 17.83 17.76 -14.90
CA GLU A 22 16.63 17.26 -15.59
C GLU A 22 16.95 16.20 -16.68
N HIS A 23 18.09 16.35 -17.37
CA HIS A 23 18.55 15.43 -18.42
C HIS A 23 18.69 13.98 -17.93
N TRP A 24 19.04 13.74 -16.66
CA TRP A 24 19.16 12.38 -16.13
C TRP A 24 17.82 11.65 -16.05
N LEU A 25 16.71 12.40 -15.98
CA LEU A 25 15.36 11.83 -15.95
C LEU A 25 14.70 11.85 -17.33
N SER A 26 14.98 12.83 -18.20
CA SER A 26 14.36 12.91 -19.53
C SER A 26 15.04 12.03 -20.58
N GLU A 27 16.37 11.90 -20.54
CA GLU A 27 17.12 11.15 -21.57
C GLU A 27 17.43 9.70 -21.18
N ASN A 28 16.95 9.27 -20.01
CA ASN A 28 17.15 7.90 -19.57
C ASN A 28 16.25 6.94 -20.35
N THR A 29 16.85 6.14 -21.23
CA THR A 29 16.13 5.17 -22.08
C THR A 29 15.27 4.21 -21.25
N PHE A 30 15.81 3.72 -20.13
CA PHE A 30 15.07 2.81 -19.24
C PHE A 30 13.83 3.49 -18.67
N LEU A 31 13.94 4.71 -18.13
CA LEU A 31 12.78 5.44 -17.60
C LEU A 31 11.77 5.78 -18.70
N ASN A 32 12.21 6.03 -19.92
CA ASN A 32 11.30 6.34 -21.02
C ASN A 32 10.47 5.14 -21.44
N GLU A 33 11.09 3.95 -21.52
CA GLU A 33 10.38 2.70 -21.80
C GLU A 33 9.53 2.24 -20.62
N PHE A 34 10.09 2.30 -19.41
CA PHE A 34 9.41 1.87 -18.19
C PHE A 34 8.20 2.77 -17.85
N VAL A 35 8.36 4.10 -17.90
CA VAL A 35 7.28 5.08 -17.68
C VAL A 35 6.45 5.22 -18.97
N SER A 36 5.81 4.12 -19.32
CA SER A 36 4.87 3.98 -20.43
C SER A 36 3.72 3.05 -20.01
N HIS A 37 3.15 2.30 -20.95
CA HIS A 37 2.19 1.23 -20.69
C HIS A 37 2.71 0.15 -19.72
N GLU A 38 4.03 -0.09 -19.64
CA GLU A 38 4.62 -1.05 -18.70
C GLU A 38 4.36 -0.67 -17.25
N LEU A 39 4.57 0.60 -16.89
CA LEU A 39 4.24 1.11 -15.56
C LEU A 39 2.75 0.96 -15.26
N ILE A 40 1.85 1.26 -16.21
CA ILE A 40 0.41 1.07 -15.99
C ILE A 40 0.10 -0.40 -15.71
N ALA A 41 0.66 -1.32 -16.49
CA ALA A 41 0.44 -2.76 -16.33
C ALA A 41 0.93 -3.24 -14.95
N LEU A 42 2.13 -2.83 -14.53
CA LEU A 42 2.66 -3.12 -13.20
C LEU A 42 1.73 -2.59 -12.10
N MET A 43 1.33 -1.32 -12.21
CA MET A 43 0.51 -0.64 -11.21
C MET A 43 -0.91 -1.23 -11.14
N ALA A 44 -1.48 -1.67 -12.27
CA ALA A 44 -2.77 -2.34 -12.33
C ALA A 44 -2.73 -3.71 -11.61
N VAL A 45 -1.66 -4.48 -11.80
CA VAL A 45 -1.46 -5.75 -11.08
C VAL A 45 -1.34 -5.50 -9.59
N VAL A 46 -0.49 -4.56 -9.16
CA VAL A 46 -0.31 -4.24 -7.73
C VAL A 46 -1.63 -3.75 -7.11
N LEU A 47 -2.37 -2.87 -7.80
CA LEU A 47 -3.68 -2.40 -7.36
C LEU A 47 -4.66 -3.57 -7.17
N THR A 48 -4.75 -4.46 -8.16
CA THR A 48 -5.69 -5.59 -8.14
C THR A 48 -5.37 -6.55 -6.99
N VAL A 49 -4.10 -6.93 -6.83
CA VAL A 49 -3.64 -7.78 -5.72
C VAL A 49 -3.94 -7.10 -4.38
N THR A 50 -3.65 -5.80 -4.27
CA THR A 50 -3.87 -5.06 -3.03
C THR A 50 -5.37 -5.00 -2.68
N LEU A 51 -6.25 -4.70 -3.64
CA LEU A 51 -7.69 -4.66 -3.40
C LEU A 51 -8.24 -6.03 -2.99
N ALA A 52 -7.77 -7.11 -3.61
CA ALA A 52 -8.14 -8.47 -3.23
C ALA A 52 -7.69 -8.79 -1.79
N SER A 53 -6.45 -8.44 -1.43
CA SER A 53 -5.92 -8.60 -0.07
C SER A 53 -6.71 -7.79 0.95
N VAL A 54 -7.03 -6.52 0.64
CA VAL A 54 -7.83 -5.63 1.49
C VAL A 54 -9.22 -6.22 1.75
N ALA A 55 -9.91 -6.70 0.71
CA ALA A 55 -11.23 -7.31 0.84
C ALA A 55 -11.20 -8.55 1.75
N ASN A 56 -10.23 -9.45 1.54
CA ASN A 56 -10.05 -10.63 2.38
C ASN A 56 -9.74 -10.25 3.83
N LEU A 57 -8.94 -9.21 4.04
CA LEU A 57 -8.56 -8.77 5.37
C LEU A 57 -9.71 -8.09 6.13
N HIS A 58 -10.57 -7.33 5.44
CA HIS A 58 -11.80 -6.80 6.03
C HIS A 58 -12.74 -7.91 6.51
N LEU A 59 -12.90 -8.99 5.72
CA LEU A 59 -13.71 -10.14 6.10
C LEU A 59 -13.10 -10.89 7.29
N ALA A 60 -11.80 -11.15 7.26
CA ALA A 60 -11.08 -11.82 8.35
C ALA A 60 -11.17 -11.04 9.67
N LEU A 61 -10.92 -9.72 9.64
CA LEU A 61 -11.05 -8.86 10.81
C LEU A 61 -12.49 -8.85 11.35
N ASN A 62 -13.50 -8.74 10.48
CA ASN A 62 -14.90 -8.78 10.93
C ASN A 62 -15.27 -10.11 11.58
N ARG A 63 -14.81 -11.24 11.01
CA ARG A 63 -15.03 -12.57 11.59
C ARG A 63 -14.39 -12.69 12.97
N MET A 64 -13.12 -12.32 13.11
CA MET A 64 -12.40 -12.39 14.38
C MET A 64 -13.04 -11.50 15.45
N VAL A 65 -13.40 -10.25 15.12
CA VAL A 65 -14.06 -9.34 16.07
C VAL A 65 -15.39 -9.89 16.55
N ARG A 66 -16.18 -10.50 15.66
CA ARG A 66 -17.50 -11.06 15.98
C ARG A 66 -17.41 -12.34 16.81
N GLU A 67 -16.49 -13.23 16.48
CA GLU A 67 -16.37 -14.55 17.12
C GLU A 67 -15.67 -14.48 18.48
N ARG A 68 -14.63 -13.66 18.62
CA ARG A 68 -13.73 -13.69 19.79
C ARG A 68 -13.96 -12.55 20.79
N PHE A 69 -14.55 -11.44 20.36
CA PHE A 69 -14.54 -10.20 21.15
C PHE A 69 -15.92 -9.57 21.34
N ASN A 70 -16.98 -10.38 21.28
CA ASN A 70 -18.34 -9.93 21.60
C ASN A 70 -18.38 -9.27 23.00
N GLY A 71 -18.50 -7.94 23.04
CA GLY A 71 -18.65 -7.15 24.27
C GLY A 71 -17.44 -6.30 24.69
N ASN A 72 -16.25 -6.45 24.09
CA ASN A 72 -15.08 -5.65 24.46
C ASN A 72 -14.91 -4.41 23.53
N HIS A 73 -15.43 -3.27 23.98
CA HIS A 73 -15.38 -1.99 23.24
C HIS A 73 -13.97 -1.56 22.84
N ASN A 74 -12.94 -1.87 23.63
CA ASN A 74 -11.57 -1.47 23.32
C ASN A 74 -11.02 -2.20 22.08
N ILE A 75 -11.42 -3.44 21.87
CA ILE A 75 -10.92 -4.28 20.77
C ILE A 75 -11.67 -3.97 19.47
N GLN A 76 -12.97 -3.68 19.54
CA GLN A 76 -13.71 -3.14 18.39
C GLN A 76 -13.09 -1.82 17.89
N ASN A 77 -12.78 -0.90 18.80
CA ASN A 77 -12.14 0.37 18.45
C ASN A 77 -10.76 0.18 17.81
N ALA A 78 -9.98 -0.80 18.26
CA ALA A 78 -8.68 -1.13 17.65
C ALA A 78 -8.85 -1.72 16.24
N ALA A 79 -9.79 -2.65 16.07
CA ALA A 79 -10.07 -3.26 14.76
C ALA A 79 -10.58 -2.23 13.74
N ASP A 80 -11.41 -1.28 14.16
CA ASP A 80 -11.92 -0.23 13.27
C ASP A 80 -10.84 0.78 12.87
N LYS A 81 -9.86 1.05 13.74
CA LYS A 81 -8.66 1.82 13.38
C LYS A 81 -7.86 1.13 12.28
N VAL A 82 -7.59 -0.17 12.44
CA VAL A 82 -6.87 -0.96 11.43
C VAL A 82 -7.64 -0.96 10.10
N LYS A 83 -8.96 -1.24 10.12
CA LYS A 83 -9.82 -1.17 8.93
C LYS A 83 -9.76 0.20 8.24
N LYS A 84 -9.74 1.29 9.01
CA LYS A 84 -9.62 2.64 8.46
C LYS A 84 -8.27 2.84 7.78
N GLU A 85 -7.16 2.45 8.41
CA GLU A 85 -5.82 2.59 7.83
C GLU A 85 -5.67 1.79 6.52
N ILE A 86 -6.20 0.57 6.47
CA ILE A 86 -6.20 -0.26 5.26
C ILE A 86 -7.01 0.40 4.15
N ARG A 87 -8.22 0.91 4.48
CA ARG A 87 -9.09 1.58 3.52
C ARG A 87 -8.42 2.85 2.96
N ASP A 88 -7.79 3.63 3.82
CA ASP A 88 -7.10 4.85 3.43
C ASP A 88 -5.91 4.50 2.49
N ASN A 89 -5.15 3.43 2.78
CA ASN A 89 -4.11 2.92 1.89
C ASN A 89 -4.66 2.48 0.53
N ALA A 90 -5.77 1.75 0.49
CA ALA A 90 -6.41 1.33 -0.76
C ALA A 90 -6.85 2.54 -1.60
N TRP A 91 -7.35 3.60 -0.95
CA TRP A 91 -7.69 4.87 -1.61
C TRP A 91 -6.47 5.58 -2.19
N TYR A 92 -5.33 5.61 -1.49
CA TYR A 92 -4.10 6.21 -2.02
C TYR A 92 -3.59 5.48 -3.26
N ILE A 93 -3.61 4.15 -3.26
CA ILE A 93 -3.22 3.36 -4.44
C ILE A 93 -4.19 3.62 -5.59
N PHE A 94 -5.50 3.64 -5.34
CA PHE A 94 -6.49 3.90 -6.38
C PHE A 94 -6.29 5.29 -7.03
N TRP A 95 -6.15 6.35 -6.23
CA TRP A 95 -5.89 7.69 -6.77
C TRP A 95 -4.54 7.80 -7.45
N GLY A 96 -3.50 7.16 -6.90
CA GLY A 96 -2.19 7.09 -7.54
C GLY A 96 -2.25 6.44 -8.94
N PHE A 97 -3.08 5.42 -9.11
CA PHE A 97 -3.33 4.78 -10.41
C PHE A 97 -3.94 5.77 -11.40
N SER A 98 -5.02 6.44 -10.99
CA SER A 98 -5.71 7.43 -11.82
C SER A 98 -4.79 8.58 -12.22
N ILE A 99 -3.99 9.10 -11.29
CA ILE A 99 -3.01 10.16 -11.57
C ILE A 99 -1.94 9.68 -12.55
N THR A 100 -1.46 8.44 -12.41
CA THR A 100 -0.44 7.87 -13.32
C THR A 100 -0.95 7.80 -14.76
N ILE A 101 -2.22 7.42 -14.96
CA ILE A 101 -2.85 7.43 -16.29
C ILE A 101 -2.83 8.85 -16.87
N VAL A 102 -3.29 9.85 -16.11
CA VAL A 102 -3.29 11.25 -16.56
C VAL A 102 -1.88 11.74 -16.89
N LEU A 103 -0.89 11.42 -16.06
CA LEU A 103 0.51 11.79 -16.30
C LEU A 103 1.05 11.20 -17.62
N LEU A 104 0.72 9.95 -17.93
CA LEU A 104 1.15 9.32 -19.17
C LEU A 104 0.47 9.93 -20.40
N PHE A 105 -0.80 10.34 -20.29
CA PHE A 105 -1.44 11.15 -21.34
C PHE A 105 -0.72 12.49 -21.53
N VAL A 106 -0.35 13.19 -20.46
CA VAL A 106 0.40 14.46 -20.56
C VAL A 106 1.76 14.24 -21.22
N LYS A 107 2.47 13.16 -20.88
CA LYS A 107 3.76 12.80 -21.52
C LYS A 107 3.59 12.54 -23.01
N GLY A 108 2.60 11.73 -23.42
CA GLY A 108 2.34 11.45 -24.83
C GLY A 108 1.86 12.65 -25.65
N LEU A 109 1.27 13.67 -25.02
CA LEU A 109 0.89 14.92 -25.69
C LEU A 109 2.06 15.92 -25.83
N ASN A 110 3.14 15.76 -25.08
CA ASN A 110 4.25 16.72 -24.99
C ASN A 110 5.60 16.04 -25.21
N GLU A 111 5.73 15.25 -26.26
CA GLU A 111 6.96 14.49 -26.57
C GLU A 111 8.17 15.38 -26.87
N ASP A 112 7.95 16.63 -27.30
CA ASP A 112 9.03 17.56 -27.66
C ASP A 112 9.62 18.32 -26.46
N CYS A 113 8.95 18.30 -25.30
CA CYS A 113 9.36 19.09 -24.13
C CYS A 113 10.11 18.23 -23.09
N SER A 114 11.45 18.30 -23.11
CA SER A 114 12.34 17.57 -22.19
C SER A 114 11.99 17.78 -20.71
N THR A 115 11.64 19.01 -20.31
CA THR A 115 11.25 19.33 -18.93
C THR A 115 9.94 18.65 -18.53
N THR A 116 8.94 18.61 -19.42
CA THR A 116 7.67 17.90 -19.14
C THR A 116 7.91 16.41 -18.96
N ILE A 117 8.76 15.80 -19.80
CA ILE A 117 9.13 14.39 -19.70
C ILE A 117 9.82 14.10 -18.36
N ALA A 118 10.78 14.95 -17.95
CA ALA A 118 11.48 14.80 -16.67
C ALA A 118 10.50 14.89 -15.48
N ILE A 119 9.55 15.84 -15.50
CA ILE A 119 8.53 15.99 -14.45
C ILE A 119 7.63 14.75 -14.39
N VAL A 120 7.18 14.24 -15.53
CA VAL A 120 6.33 13.04 -15.57
C VAL A 120 7.10 11.82 -15.08
N ASN A 121 8.33 11.60 -15.52
CA ASN A 121 9.16 10.48 -15.07
C ASN A 121 9.44 10.57 -13.56
N ALA A 122 9.75 11.76 -13.02
CA ALA A 122 9.93 11.97 -11.58
C ALA A 122 8.65 11.66 -10.79
N SER A 123 7.51 12.17 -11.27
CA SER A 123 6.21 11.97 -10.63
C SER A 123 5.80 10.49 -10.64
N ALA A 124 6.03 9.80 -11.76
CA ALA A 124 5.79 8.38 -11.91
C ALA A 124 6.62 7.54 -10.93
N LEU A 125 7.91 7.85 -10.79
CA LEU A 125 8.77 7.19 -9.79
C LEU A 125 8.31 7.45 -8.35
N TRP A 126 7.86 8.67 -8.07
CA TRP A 126 7.32 9.02 -6.76
C TRP A 126 6.04 8.22 -6.43
N ILE A 127 5.11 8.10 -7.39
CA ILE A 127 3.90 7.28 -7.22
C ILE A 127 4.25 5.79 -7.09
N LEU A 128 5.23 5.30 -7.86
CA LEU A 128 5.70 3.93 -7.72
C LEU A 128 6.27 3.66 -6.32
N ALA A 129 7.05 4.59 -5.76
CA ALA A 129 7.53 4.48 -4.38
C ALA A 129 6.36 4.44 -3.39
N LEU A 130 5.33 5.30 -3.57
CA LEU A 130 4.10 5.25 -2.77
C LEU A 130 3.45 3.86 -2.81
N TYR A 131 3.38 3.23 -3.98
CA TYR A 131 2.82 1.89 -4.13
C TYR A 131 3.58 0.83 -3.36
N ILE A 132 4.92 0.85 -3.43
CA ILE A 132 5.77 -0.08 -2.70
C ILE A 132 5.54 0.08 -1.18
N LEU A 133 5.44 1.33 -0.69
CA LEU A 133 5.16 1.61 0.72
C LEU A 133 3.77 1.13 1.13
N CYS A 134 2.74 1.37 0.33
CA CYS A 134 1.38 0.90 0.64
C CYS A 134 1.30 -0.63 0.62
N MET A 135 1.98 -1.29 -0.32
CA MET A 135 2.07 -2.75 -0.38
C MET A 135 2.76 -3.31 0.86
N TYR A 136 3.83 -2.68 1.33
CA TYR A 136 4.51 -3.05 2.58
C TYR A 136 3.59 -2.93 3.79
N ASP A 137 2.77 -1.87 3.87
CA ASP A 137 1.80 -1.68 4.95
C ASP A 137 0.73 -2.79 4.94
N VAL A 138 0.16 -3.08 3.77
CA VAL A 138 -0.81 -4.18 3.61
C VAL A 138 -0.17 -5.52 3.98
N TYR A 139 1.09 -5.76 3.58
CA TYR A 139 1.84 -6.95 3.97
C TYR A 139 1.96 -7.07 5.50
N GLN A 140 2.40 -6.02 6.21
CA GLN A 140 2.52 -6.07 7.66
C GLN A 140 1.17 -6.37 8.34
N VAL A 141 0.09 -5.74 7.87
CA VAL A 141 -1.24 -5.96 8.42
C VAL A 141 -1.73 -7.39 8.19
N VAL A 142 -1.47 -7.97 7.01
CA VAL A 142 -1.81 -9.38 6.73
C VAL A 142 -1.11 -10.32 7.72
N PHE A 143 0.18 -10.13 7.96
CA PHE A 143 0.91 -10.96 8.93
C PHE A 143 0.45 -10.75 10.36
N GLY A 144 0.18 -9.50 10.77
CA GLY A 144 -0.33 -9.19 12.10
C GLY A 144 -1.71 -9.82 12.37
N VAL A 145 -2.59 -9.83 11.37
CA VAL A 145 -3.92 -10.49 11.46
C VAL A 145 -3.77 -12.00 11.63
N VAL A 146 -2.86 -12.64 10.89
CA VAL A 146 -2.60 -14.09 11.01
C VAL A 146 -2.00 -14.45 12.37
N GLU A 147 -1.09 -13.63 12.89
CA GLU A 147 -0.50 -13.84 14.22
C GLU A 147 -1.55 -13.70 15.33
N LEU A 148 -2.42 -12.71 15.24
CA LEU A 148 -3.50 -12.51 16.20
C LEU A 148 -4.48 -13.69 16.23
N ASP A 149 -4.80 -14.26 15.07
CA ASP A 149 -5.67 -15.45 14.95
C ASP A 149 -5.06 -16.69 15.64
N LYS A 150 -3.73 -16.83 15.58
CA LYS A 150 -3.01 -17.92 16.28
C LYS A 150 -3.05 -17.76 17.79
N ILE A 151 -2.79 -16.57 18.31
CA ILE A 151 -2.79 -16.31 19.77
C ILE A 151 -4.17 -16.63 20.36
N GLY A 152 -5.24 -16.14 19.72
CA GLY A 152 -6.60 -16.43 20.17
C GLY A 152 -7.00 -17.90 20.10
N THR A 153 -6.29 -18.73 19.32
CA THR A 153 -6.54 -20.18 19.28
C THR A 153 -5.85 -20.93 20.43
N ASN A 154 -4.65 -20.52 20.81
CA ASN A 154 -3.91 -21.13 21.91
C ASN A 154 -4.56 -20.88 23.27
N ASP A 155 -5.07 -19.67 23.53
CA ASP A 155 -5.77 -19.35 24.80
C ASP A 155 -7.02 -20.22 25.03
N ASN A 156 -7.70 -20.65 23.96
CA ASN A 156 -8.87 -21.53 24.08
C ASN A 156 -8.50 -23.00 24.28
N ALA A 157 -7.26 -23.42 24.00
CA ALA A 157 -6.83 -24.80 24.14
C ALA A 157 -6.44 -25.15 25.58
N GLU A 158 -5.97 -24.18 26.37
CA GLU A 158 -5.54 -24.43 27.76
C GLU A 158 -6.73 -24.55 28.73
N ASP A 159 -7.87 -23.91 28.45
CA ASP A 159 -9.04 -23.89 29.36
C ASP A 159 -9.80 -25.25 29.40
N PHE A 160 -9.69 -26.08 28.36
CA PHE A 160 -10.30 -27.41 28.33
C PHE A 160 -9.49 -28.49 29.05
N SER A 161 -8.22 -28.23 29.37
CA SER A 161 -7.35 -29.23 30.04
C SER A 161 -7.55 -29.28 31.55
N SER A 162 -8.10 -28.24 32.17
CA SER A 162 -8.24 -28.15 33.64
C SER A 162 -9.51 -28.78 34.21
N ASP A 163 -10.54 -29.04 33.38
CA ASP A 163 -11.86 -29.51 33.86
C ASP A 163 -12.07 -31.03 33.77
N SER A 164 -11.07 -31.79 33.30
CA SER A 164 -11.13 -33.26 33.19
C SER A 164 -10.42 -34.01 34.32
N ALA A 165 -9.96 -33.30 35.35
CA ALA A 165 -9.26 -33.88 36.50
C ALA A 165 -10.03 -33.66 37.81
N GLN A 166 -11.24 -34.22 37.91
CA GLN A 166 -11.81 -34.56 39.22
C GLN A 166 -12.35 -36.01 39.22
N PRO A 167 -11.93 -36.84 40.19
CA PRO A 167 -12.25 -38.27 40.29
C PRO A 167 -13.69 -38.57 40.72
#